data_AF-A0A355F185-F1
#
_entry.id   AF-A0A355F185-F1
#
_cell.length_a   1.000
_cell.length_b   1.000
_cell.length_c   1.000
_cell.angle_alpha   90.00
_cell.angle_beta   90.00
_cell.angle_gamma   90.00
#
_symmetry.space_group_name_H-M   'P 1'
#
loop_
_entity.id
_entity.type
_entity.pdbx_description
1 polymer ?
#
loop_
_entity_poly.entity_id
_entity_poly.type
_entity_poly.pdbx_seq_one_letter_code
_entity_poly.pdbx_strand_id
1 'polypeptide(L)'
;DLPSAVARALSELEGMYAFAVVTNTGAGQQIVAARQGPPLVIGLAQGEQFLASDPSALLVHTKDVIFLENGDLAVLTPERVTVQDRHGRPVERPVQHLTWDPIQAEKGGYKHF
;
A
#
# COMPACT_ATOMS: atom_id res chain seq x y z
N ASP A 1 8.67 -18.07 -2.39
CA ASP A 1 8.03 -17.08 -3.30
C ASP A 1 8.43 -15.67 -2.86
N LEU A 2 8.00 -14.63 -3.58
CA LEU A 2 8.33 -13.25 -3.25
C LEU A 2 7.84 -12.85 -1.84
N PRO A 3 6.59 -13.15 -1.42
CA PRO A 3 6.12 -12.84 -0.07
C PRO A 3 7.00 -13.44 1.03
N SER A 4 7.35 -14.73 0.91
CA SER A 4 8.22 -15.40 1.89
C SER A 4 9.65 -14.85 1.91
N ALA A 5 10.15 -14.35 0.77
CA ALA A 5 11.46 -13.71 0.71
C ALA A 5 11.45 -12.36 1.44
N VAL A 6 10.42 -11.54 1.22
CA VAL A 6 10.25 -10.26 1.91
C VAL A 6 10.03 -10.47 3.41
N ALA A 7 9.19 -11.44 3.81
CA ALA A 7 8.96 -11.74 5.22
C ALA A 7 10.25 -12.11 5.99
N ARG A 8 11.16 -12.88 5.36
CA ARG A 8 12.47 -13.18 5.95
C ARG A 8 13.34 -11.93 6.07
N ALA A 9 13.40 -11.10 5.04
CA ALA A 9 14.14 -9.84 5.10
C ALA A 9 13.60 -8.91 6.21
N LEU A 10 12.28 -8.86 6.41
CA LEU A 10 11.66 -8.08 7.48
C LEU A 10 12.07 -8.51 8.89
N SER A 11 12.43 -9.79 9.10
CA SER A 11 12.92 -10.26 10.41
C SER A 11 14.32 -9.74 10.78
N GLU A 12 15.06 -9.21 9.80
CA GLU A 12 16.40 -8.63 9.97
C GLU A 12 16.39 -7.10 9.92
N LEU A 13 15.28 -6.49 9.52
CA LEU A 13 15.15 -5.04 9.36
C LEU A 13 14.80 -4.36 10.68
N GLU A 14 15.65 -3.42 11.11
CA GLU A 14 15.40 -2.54 12.25
C GLU A 14 15.14 -1.10 11.80
N GLY A 15 14.23 -0.41 12.50
CA GLY A 15 13.91 0.99 12.25
C GLY A 15 12.62 1.21 11.46
N MET A 16 12.55 2.36 10.79
CA MET A 16 11.37 2.81 10.06
C MET A 16 11.51 2.57 8.57
N TYR A 17 10.50 1.96 7.95
CA TYR A 17 10.48 1.67 6.53
C TYR A 17 9.05 1.66 5.96
N ALA A 18 8.93 1.98 4.68
CA ALA A 18 7.74 1.73 3.87
C ALA A 18 8.23 1.46 2.45
N PHE A 19 8.04 0.25 1.94
CA PHE A 19 8.58 -0.13 0.63
C PHE A 19 7.68 -1.10 -0.12
N ALA A 20 7.93 -1.20 -1.42
CA ALA A 20 7.31 -2.12 -2.34
C ALA A 20 8.39 -2.95 -3.04
N VAL A 21 8.13 -4.24 -3.22
CA VAL A 21 9.02 -5.15 -3.93
C VAL A 21 8.27 -5.76 -5.10
N VAL A 22 8.92 -5.73 -6.25
CA VAL A 22 8.46 -6.35 -7.49
C VAL A 22 9.58 -7.23 -8.06
N THR A 23 9.21 -8.22 -8.84
CA THR A 23 10.18 -9.11 -9.51
C THR A 23 9.77 -9.34 -10.96
N ASN A 24 10.76 -9.44 -11.84
CA ASN A 24 10.57 -9.78 -13.25
C ASN A 24 10.67 -11.29 -13.52
N THR A 25 11.01 -12.10 -12.52
CA THR A 25 11.23 -13.55 -12.67
C THR A 25 10.23 -14.41 -11.89
N GLY A 26 9.20 -13.80 -11.29
CA GLY A 26 8.20 -14.47 -10.46
C GLY A 26 6.97 -14.96 -11.23
N ALA A 27 6.19 -15.83 -10.57
CA ALA A 27 4.88 -16.23 -11.05
C ALA A 27 3.86 -15.10 -10.79
N GLY A 28 3.32 -14.53 -11.88
CA GLY A 28 2.21 -13.59 -11.84
C GLY A 28 2.59 -12.13 -11.52
N GLN A 29 1.65 -11.24 -11.81
CA GLN A 29 1.76 -9.82 -11.50
C GLN A 29 1.42 -9.62 -10.02
N GLN A 30 2.44 -9.35 -9.20
CA GLN A 30 2.26 -9.09 -7.79
C GLN A 30 3.20 -8.01 -7.27
N ILE A 31 2.74 -7.26 -6.28
CA ILE A 31 3.52 -6.33 -5.48
C ILE A 31 3.49 -6.83 -4.04
N VAL A 32 4.65 -6.92 -3.40
CA VAL A 32 4.73 -7.15 -1.95
C VAL A 32 5.15 -5.86 -1.28
N ALA A 33 4.30 -5.36 -0.38
CA ALA A 33 4.50 -4.11 0.32
C ALA A 33 4.70 -4.37 1.81
N ALA A 34 5.52 -3.57 2.47
CA ALA A 34 5.72 -3.66 3.92
C ALA A 34 5.79 -2.27 4.54
N ARG A 35 5.22 -2.13 5.74
CA ARG A 35 5.15 -0.86 6.46
C ARG A 35 5.60 -1.01 7.92
N GLN A 36 6.46 -0.10 8.35
CA GLN A 36 6.81 0.16 9.75
C GLN A 36 7.18 1.65 9.90
N GLY A 37 6.26 2.49 10.36
CA GLY A 37 6.49 3.93 10.54
C GLY A 37 5.81 4.78 9.45
N PRO A 38 6.52 5.21 8.39
CA PRO A 38 5.95 6.07 7.34
C PRO A 38 4.65 5.50 6.75
N PRO A 39 3.73 6.36 6.26
CA PRO A 39 2.47 5.91 5.70
C PRO A 39 2.69 5.07 4.44
N LEU A 40 1.84 4.06 4.27
CA LEU A 40 1.73 3.27 3.06
C LEU A 40 0.26 2.90 2.87
N VAL A 41 -0.27 3.22 1.70
CA VAL A 41 -1.71 3.20 1.40
C VAL A 41 -1.94 2.39 0.13
N ILE A 42 -2.93 1.52 0.18
CA ILE A 42 -3.37 0.71 -0.96
C ILE A 42 -4.64 1.34 -1.53
N GLY A 43 -4.68 1.58 -2.84
CA GLY A 43 -5.89 1.99 -3.55
C GLY A 43 -6.57 0.78 -4.17
N LEU A 44 -7.89 0.69 -4.03
CA LEU A 44 -8.71 -0.39 -4.59
C LEU A 44 -9.50 0.09 -5.79
N ALA A 45 -9.31 -0.55 -6.95
CA ALA A 45 -10.11 -0.29 -8.15
C ALA A 45 -10.55 -1.61 -8.79
N GLN A 46 -11.37 -1.53 -9.83
CA GLN A 46 -11.90 -2.71 -10.49
C GLN A 46 -10.84 -3.33 -11.42
N GLY A 47 -10.29 -4.48 -11.02
CA GLY A 47 -9.29 -5.22 -11.81
C GLY A 47 -7.86 -4.70 -11.70
N GLU A 48 -7.60 -3.76 -10.80
CA GLU A 48 -6.28 -3.24 -10.50
C GLU A 48 -6.19 -2.69 -9.06
N GLN A 49 -4.98 -2.62 -8.53
CA GLN A 49 -4.68 -2.11 -7.20
C GLN A 49 -3.45 -1.25 -7.26
N PHE A 50 -3.48 -0.20 -6.45
CA PHE A 50 -2.44 0.81 -6.40
C PHE A 50 -1.77 0.80 -5.04
N LEU A 51 -0.53 1.27 -4.98
CA LEU A 51 0.22 1.44 -3.75
C LEU A 51 0.91 2.80 -3.79
N ALA A 52 0.72 3.60 -2.75
CA ALA A 52 1.32 4.93 -2.64
C ALA A 52 1.69 5.24 -1.18
N SER A 53 2.62 6.16 -0.98
CA SER A 53 2.92 6.73 0.34
C SER A 53 1.90 7.77 0.79
N ASP A 54 1.14 8.33 -0.15
CA ASP A 54 0.15 9.37 0.09
C ASP A 54 -1.16 9.05 -0.69
N PRO A 55 -2.34 9.14 -0.05
CA PRO A 55 -3.62 8.86 -0.70
C PRO A 55 -3.94 9.81 -1.86
N SER A 56 -3.41 11.03 -1.89
CA SER A 56 -3.65 11.99 -2.97
C SER A 56 -3.20 11.47 -4.35
N ALA A 57 -2.13 10.67 -4.39
CA ALA A 57 -1.64 10.03 -5.60
C ALA A 57 -2.63 8.97 -6.15
N LEU A 58 -3.54 8.49 -5.31
CA LEU A 58 -4.52 7.46 -5.66
C LEU A 58 -5.85 8.04 -6.15
N LEU A 59 -6.16 9.31 -5.85
CA LEU A 59 -7.46 9.92 -6.09
C LEU A 59 -7.87 9.96 -7.58
N VAL A 60 -6.90 9.99 -8.49
CA VAL A 60 -7.17 9.93 -9.94
C VAL A 60 -7.63 8.53 -10.40
N HIS A 61 -7.42 7.52 -9.56
CA HIS A 61 -7.75 6.12 -9.84
C HIS A 61 -8.89 5.60 -8.97
N THR A 62 -8.91 5.96 -7.69
CA THR A 62 -9.92 5.47 -6.74
C THR A 62 -9.98 6.33 -5.47
N LYS A 63 -11.16 6.33 -4.82
CA LYS A 63 -11.38 6.91 -3.49
C LYS A 63 -11.44 5.85 -2.40
N ASP A 64 -11.44 4.57 -2.75
CA ASP A 64 -11.45 3.47 -1.78
C ASP A 64 -10.03 3.03 -1.48
N VAL A 65 -9.61 3.21 -0.23
CA VAL A 65 -8.24 2.96 0.21
C VAL A 65 -8.16 2.07 1.45
N ILE A 66 -7.05 1.36 1.59
CA ILE A 66 -6.66 0.64 2.80
C ILE A 66 -5.38 1.30 3.32
N PHE A 67 -5.42 1.79 4.55
CA PHE A 67 -4.21 2.22 5.25
C PHE A 67 -3.56 1.00 5.90
N LEU A 68 -2.34 0.67 5.49
CA LEU A 68 -1.56 -0.38 6.15
C LEU A 68 -1.16 0.09 7.54
N GLU A 69 -1.05 -0.83 8.50
CA GLU A 69 -0.57 -0.58 9.86
C GLU A 69 0.91 -0.95 10.05
N ASN A 70 1.48 -0.60 11.20
CA ASN A 70 2.87 -0.94 11.52
C ASN A 70 3.05 -2.46 11.70
N GLY A 71 3.98 -3.02 10.92
CA GLY A 71 4.25 -4.44 10.87
C GLY A 71 3.41 -5.19 9.84
N ASP A 72 2.62 -4.48 9.02
CA ASP A 72 1.87 -5.10 7.94
C ASP A 72 2.80 -5.49 6.79
N LEU A 73 2.59 -6.70 6.28
CA LEU A 73 3.03 -7.16 4.98
C LEU A 73 1.80 -7.37 4.10
N ALA A 74 1.72 -6.66 2.99
CA ALA A 74 0.62 -6.77 2.04
C ALA A 74 1.09 -7.40 0.73
N VAL A 75 0.27 -8.26 0.16
CA VAL A 75 0.44 -8.83 -1.17
C VAL A 75 -0.71 -8.37 -2.04
N LEU A 76 -0.38 -7.66 -3.11
CA LEU A 76 -1.32 -7.10 -4.06
C LEU A 76 -1.17 -7.84 -5.39
N THR A 77 -2.30 -8.22 -5.97
CA THR A 77 -2.46 -8.79 -7.32
C THR A 77 -3.66 -8.09 -7.95
N PRO A 78 -3.78 -7.98 -9.28
CA PRO A 78 -4.89 -7.30 -9.97
C PRO A 78 -6.30 -7.65 -9.45
N GLU A 79 -6.48 -8.84 -8.89
CA GLU A 79 -7.77 -9.34 -8.43
C GLU A 79 -7.99 -9.19 -6.91
N ARG A 80 -6.94 -9.05 -6.10
CA ARG A 80 -7.05 -9.09 -4.63
C ARG A 80 -5.89 -8.45 -3.89
N VAL A 81 -6.20 -8.07 -2.65
CA VAL A 81 -5.23 -7.66 -1.63
C VAL A 81 -5.33 -8.63 -0.46
N THR A 82 -4.18 -9.06 0.05
CA THR A 82 -4.08 -9.79 1.32
C THR A 82 -3.09 -9.10 2.22
N VAL A 83 -3.38 -9.04 3.52
CA VAL A 83 -2.51 -8.41 4.52
C VAL A 83 -2.24 -9.41 5.64
N GLN A 84 -1.00 -9.44 6.10
CA GLN A 84 -0.57 -10.24 7.25
C GLN A 84 0.14 -9.33 8.25
N ASP A 85 0.01 -9.65 9.53
CA ASP A 85 0.79 -9.01 10.58
C ASP A 85 2.24 -9.51 10.62
N ARG A 86 3.05 -8.95 11.52
CA ARG A 86 4.45 -9.34 11.75
C ARG A 86 4.67 -10.80 12.11
N HIS A 87 3.62 -11.52 12.52
CA HIS A 87 3.67 -12.94 12.87
C HIS A 87 3.17 -13.83 11.71
N GLY A 88 2.89 -13.25 10.54
CA GLY A 88 2.37 -13.96 9.37
C GLY A 88 0.90 -14.32 9.49
N ARG A 89 0.17 -13.74 10.45
CA ARG A 89 -1.27 -14.01 10.62
C ARG A 89 -2.07 -13.10 9.68
N PRO A 90 -3.03 -13.63 8.90
CA PRO A 90 -3.92 -12.80 8.10
C PRO A 90 -4.65 -11.79 8.97
N VAL A 91 -4.72 -10.55 8.49
CA VAL A 91 -5.45 -9.46 9.13
C VAL A 91 -6.34 -8.76 8.10
N GLU A 92 -7.53 -8.36 8.55
CA GLU A 92 -8.42 -7.52 7.75
C GLU A 92 -8.17 -6.06 8.10
N ARG A 93 -8.02 -5.23 7.07
CA ARG A 93 -7.90 -3.79 7.20
C ARG A 93 -9.14 -3.14 6.61
N PRO A 94 -9.76 -2.16 7.31
CA PRO A 94 -10.99 -1.54 6.83
C PRO A 94 -10.70 -0.76 5.55
N VAL A 95 -11.59 -0.93 4.57
CA VAL A 95 -11.64 -0.04 3.41
C VAL A 95 -12.22 1.30 3.86
N GLN A 96 -11.51 2.38 3.57
CA GLN A 96 -11.94 3.75 3.84
C GLN A 96 -12.24 4.44 2.53
N HIS A 97 -13.43 5.04 2.44
CA HIS A 97 -13.79 5.89 1.32
C HIS A 97 -13.36 7.34 1.61
N LEU A 98 -12.46 7.88 0.79
CA LEU A 98 -11.99 9.25 0.89
C LEU A 98 -13.07 10.21 0.40
N THR A 99 -13.55 11.08 1.27
CA THR A 99 -14.63 12.03 0.96
C THR A 99 -14.15 13.35 0.35
N TRP A 100 -12.84 13.60 0.37
CA TRP A 100 -12.25 14.84 -0.12
C TRP A 100 -11.82 14.70 -1.57
N ASP A 101 -12.04 15.74 -2.36
CA ASP A 101 -11.57 15.82 -3.75
C ASP A 101 -10.21 16.54 -3.81
N PRO A 102 -9.33 16.15 -4.75
CA PRO A 102 -7.99 16.73 -4.86
C PRO A 102 -8.02 18.24 -5.15
N ILE A 103 -9.16 18.78 -5.61
CA ILE A 103 -9.40 20.22 -5.78
C ILE A 103 -9.28 20.99 -4.45
N GLN A 104 -9.52 20.34 -3.30
CA GLN A 104 -9.28 20.95 -1.98
C GLN A 104 -7.79 20.97 -1.59
N ALA A 105 -6.96 20.15 -2.24
CA ALA A 105 -5.51 20.14 -2.08
C ALA A 105 -4.78 20.98 -3.14
N GLU A 106 -5.49 21.56 -4.12
CA GLU A 106 -4.92 22.57 -5.00
C GLU A 106 -4.75 23.89 -4.24
N LYS A 107 -3.73 24.68 -4.61
CA LYS A 107 -3.37 25.96 -3.98
C LYS A 107 -4.47 27.03 -3.95
N GLY A 108 -5.72 26.74 -4.29
CA GLY A 108 -6.84 27.68 -4.23
C GLY A 108 -6.61 28.97 -5.03
N GLY A 109 -5.74 28.95 -6.05
CA GLY A 109 -5.33 30.13 -6.82
C GLY A 109 -4.02 30.82 -6.40
N TYR A 110 -3.28 30.30 -5.41
CA TYR A 110 -1.97 30.86 -5.01
C TYR A 110 -0.81 30.28 -5.83
N LYS A 111 0.25 31.08 -6.03
CA LYS A 111 1.43 30.68 -6.83
C LYS A 111 2.28 29.59 -6.15
N HIS A 112 2.30 29.50 -4.83
CA HIS A 112 3.13 28.56 -4.04
C HIS A 112 2.30 27.84 -2.95
N PHE A 113 2.79 26.70 -2.46
CA PHE A 113 2.18 25.91 -1.38
C PHE A 113 2.67 26.46 -0.04
#